data_AF-A0A3B9JYV2-F1
#
_entry.id   AF-A0A3B9JYV2-F1
#
_cell.length_a   1.000
_cell.length_b   1.000
_cell.length_c   1.000
_cell.angle_alpha   90.00
_cell.angle_beta   90.00
_cell.angle_gamma   90.00
#
_symmetry.space_group_name_H-M   'P 1'
#
loop_
_entity.id
_entity.type
_entity.pdbx_description
1 polymer ?
#
loop_
_entity_poly.entity_id
_entity_poly.type
_entity_poly.pdbx_seq_one_letter_code
_entity_poly.pdbx_strand_id
1 'polypeptide(L)' 'PVTDADLALLAQQVEEALRATGAASIEAQDIGLAILEPLRNLDHVAFMRFASVYQAWDSLDDFQSAIESLRG' A
#
# COMPACT_ATOMS: atom_id res chain seq x y z
N PRO A 1 -12.65 -1.42 12.78
CA PRO A 1 -12.31 -0.02 12.41
C PRO A 1 -10.80 0.16 12.51
N VAL A 2 -10.18 0.82 11.52
CA VAL A 2 -8.76 1.19 11.58
C VAL A 2 -8.60 2.31 12.60
N THR A 3 -7.62 2.18 13.50
CA THR A 3 -7.32 3.17 14.55
C THR A 3 -6.10 4.01 14.20
N ASP A 4 -5.91 5.14 14.88
CA ASP A 4 -4.71 5.97 14.73
C ASP A 4 -3.42 5.19 15.07
N ALA A 5 -3.50 4.24 16.01
CA ALA A 5 -2.37 3.39 16.37
C ALA A 5 -2.00 2.42 15.23
N ASP A 6 -3.00 1.87 14.52
CA ASP A 6 -2.76 1.01 13.36
C ASP A 6 -2.10 1.79 12.21
N LEU A 7 -2.55 3.04 11.98
CA LEU A 7 -1.96 3.94 11.00
C LEU A 7 -0.52 4.33 11.36
N ALA A 8 -0.24 4.56 12.65
CA ALA A 8 1.12 4.83 13.12
C ALA A 8 2.05 3.63 12.89
N LEU A 9 1.57 2.41 13.15
CA LEU A 9 2.33 1.19 12.88
C LEU A 9 2.59 1.01 11.37
N LEU A 10 1.59 1.26 10.54
CA LEU A 10 1.74 1.25 9.08
C LEU A 10 2.82 2.24 8.64
N ALA A 11 2.78 3.49 9.13
CA ALA A 11 3.78 4.49 8.80
C ALA A 11 5.19 4.05 9.22
N GLN A 12 5.32 3.45 10.41
CA GLN A 12 6.59 2.90 10.88
C GLN A 12 7.14 1.82 9.95
N GLN A 13 6.29 0.90 9.47
CA GLN A 13 6.69 -0.17 8.55
C GLN A 13 7.20 0.41 7.21
N VAL A 14 6.51 1.42 6.68
CA VAL A 14 6.92 2.12 5.46
C VAL A 14 8.27 2.81 5.66
N GLU A 15 8.44 3.56 6.75
CA GLU A 15 9.70 4.23 7.06
C GLU A 15 10.87 3.25 7.21
N GLU A 16 10.64 2.12 7.87
CA GLU A 16 11.68 1.10 8.07
C GLU A 16 12.09 0.45 6.74
N ALA A 17 11.12 0.12 5.87
CA ALA A 17 11.40 -0.41 4.54
C ALA A 17 12.21 0.57 3.69
N LEU A 18 11.82 1.85 3.68
CA LEU A 18 12.53 2.89 2.93
C LEU A 18 13.92 3.15 3.51
N ARG A 19 14.06 3.20 4.84
CA ARG A 19 15.35 3.38 5.52
C ARG A 19 16.33 2.24 5.21
N ALA A 20 15.83 1.00 5.12
CA ALA A 20 16.63 -0.18 4.80
C ALA A 20 17.29 -0.13 3.41
N THR A 21 16.75 0.69 2.49
CA THR A 21 17.35 0.90 1.16
C THR A 21 18.70 1.63 1.22
N GLY A 22 18.98 2.38 2.30
CA GLY A 22 20.17 3.21 2.43
C GLY A 22 20.19 4.43 1.49
N ALA A 23 19.09 4.73 0.80
CA ALA A 23 19.00 5.86 -0.10
C ALA A 23 19.08 7.19 0.68
N ALA A 24 19.86 8.14 0.14
CA ALA A 24 20.04 9.46 0.74
C ALA A 24 18.83 10.39 0.52
N SER A 25 17.98 10.08 -0.47
CA SER A 25 16.74 10.77 -0.78
C SER A 25 15.72 9.73 -1.24
N ILE A 26 14.45 9.96 -0.94
CA ILE A 26 13.33 9.08 -1.31
C ILE A 26 12.36 9.90 -2.16
N GLU A 27 12.00 9.39 -3.33
CA GLU A 27 10.99 10.02 -4.17
C GLU A 27 9.58 9.75 -3.62
N ALA A 28 8.66 10.69 -3.79
CA ALA A 28 7.29 10.53 -3.31
C ALA A 28 6.60 9.27 -3.88
N GLN A 29 6.96 8.89 -5.11
CA GLN A 29 6.47 7.68 -5.76
C GLN A 29 6.88 6.41 -4.98
N ASP A 30 8.12 6.36 -4.49
CA ASP A 30 8.64 5.21 -3.75
C ASP A 30 7.90 5.05 -2.41
N ILE A 31 7.55 6.16 -1.76
CA ILE A 31 6.71 6.16 -0.55
C ILE A 31 5.33 5.57 -0.87
N GLY A 32 4.70 6.02 -1.95
CA GLY A 32 3.40 5.51 -2.37
C GLY A 32 3.41 4.01 -2.69
N LEU A 33 4.47 3.52 -3.34
CA LEU A 33 4.66 2.09 -3.58
C LEU A 33 4.87 1.31 -2.28
N ALA A 34 5.70 1.83 -1.36
CA ALA A 34 5.99 1.19 -0.08
C ALA A 34 4.76 1.10 0.85
N ILE A 35 3.76 1.98 0.69
CA ILE A 35 2.50 1.93 1.45
C ILE A 35 1.64 0.72 1.07
N LEU A 36 1.73 0.21 -0.18
CA LEU A 36 0.79 -0.76 -0.72
C LEU A 36 0.71 -2.06 0.09
N GLU A 37 1.85 -2.64 0.46
CA GLU A 37 1.89 -3.91 1.21
C GLU A 37 1.38 -3.77 2.66
N PRO A 38 1.88 -2.82 3.47
CA PRO A 38 1.33 -2.54 4.80
C PRO A 38 -0.17 -2.25 4.77
N LEU A 39 -0.62 -1.45 3.79
CA LEU A 39 -2.03 -1.10 3.64
C LEU A 39 -2.88 -2.31 3.23
N ARG A 40 -2.34 -3.20 2.38
CA ARG A 40 -2.97 -4.48 2.02
C ARG A 40 -3.26 -5.33 3.24
N ASN A 41 -2.35 -5.35 4.21
CA ASN A 41 -2.52 -6.14 5.44
C ASN A 41 -3.45 -5.46 6.45
N LEU A 42 -3.53 -4.14 6.43
CA LEU A 42 -4.33 -3.35 7.37
C LEU A 42 -5.82 -3.25 6.95
N ASP A 43 -6.08 -2.86 5.70
CA ASP A 43 -7.44 -2.64 5.20
C ASP A 43 -7.51 -2.88 3.68
N HIS A 44 -8.19 -3.97 3.31
CA HIS A 44 -8.35 -4.38 1.91
C HIS A 44 -9.08 -3.33 1.06
N VAL A 45 -10.05 -2.59 1.61
CA VAL A 45 -10.82 -1.59 0.87
C VAL A 45 -9.96 -0.34 0.64
N ALA A 46 -9.22 0.11 1.66
CA ALA A 46 -8.28 1.21 1.51
C ALA A 46 -7.15 0.87 0.53
N PHE A 47 -6.61 -0.35 0.61
CA PHE A 47 -5.65 -0.89 -0.35
C PHE A 47 -6.18 -0.83 -1.78
N MET A 48 -7.38 -1.35 -2.06
CA MET A 48 -7.94 -1.31 -3.42
C MET A 48 -8.09 0.12 -3.95
N ARG A 49 -8.57 1.05 -3.12
CA ARG A 49 -8.69 2.47 -3.50
C ARG A 49 -7.33 3.06 -3.86
N PHE A 50 -6.31 2.80 -3.06
CA PHE A 50 -4.97 3.33 -3.28
C PHE A 50 -4.28 2.67 -4.48
N ALA A 51 -4.32 1.34 -4.55
CA ALA A 51 -3.71 0.54 -5.62
C ALA A 51 -4.30 0.88 -6.99
N SER A 52 -5.62 1.11 -7.09
CA SER A 52 -6.25 1.46 -8.37
C SER A 52 -5.67 2.71 -9.02
N VAL A 53 -5.27 3.70 -8.22
CA VAL A 53 -4.62 4.93 -8.74
C VAL A 53 -3.15 4.67 -9.02
N TYR A 54 -2.42 4.09 -8.06
CA TYR A 54 -0.97 3.91 -8.18
C TYR A 54 -0.54 2.88 -9.23
N GLN A 55 -1.39 1.89 -9.52
CA GLN A 55 -1.15 0.88 -10.54
C GLN A 55 -1.97 1.15 -11.82
N ALA A 56 -2.63 2.31 -11.90
CA ALA A 56 -3.41 2.75 -13.06
C ALA A 56 -4.42 1.70 -13.56
N TRP A 57 -5.19 1.10 -12.64
CA TRP A 57 -6.28 0.21 -13.01
C TRP A 57 -7.35 0.99 -13.78
N ASP A 58 -7.77 0.46 -14.92
CA ASP A 58 -8.71 1.11 -15.83
C ASP A 58 -9.93 0.25 -16.17
N SER A 59 -9.95 -1.00 -15.68
CA SER A 59 -10.98 -1.98 -15.99
C SER A 59 -11.52 -2.69 -14.74
N LEU A 60 -12.72 -3.27 -14.84
CA LEU A 60 -13.27 -4.13 -13.79
C LEU A 60 -12.44 -5.42 -13.60
N ASP A 61 -11.76 -5.87 -14.66
CA ASP A 61 -10.91 -7.06 -14.62
C ASP A 61 -9.67 -6.85 -13.73
N ASP A 62 -9.13 -5.63 -13.67
CA ASP A 62 -8.04 -5.27 -12.75
C ASP A 62 -8.48 -5.39 -11.29
N PHE A 63 -9.66 -4.85 -10.97
CA PHE A 63 -10.23 -4.97 -9.63
C PHE A 63 -10.54 -6.44 -9.29
N GLN A 64 -11.07 -7.21 -10.23
CA GLN A 64 -11.35 -8.63 -10.00
C GLN A 64 -10.06 -9.40 -9.72
N SER A 65 -9.00 -9.16 -10.49
CA SER A 65 -7.68 -9.78 -10.29
C SER A 65 -7.10 -9.43 -8.92
N ALA A 66 -7.23 -8.17 -8.49
CA ALA A 66 -6.81 -7.75 -7.17
C ALA A 66 -7.62 -8.44 -6.06
N ILE A 67 -8.95 -8.54 -6.20
CA ILE A 67 -9.83 -9.23 -5.25
C ILE A 67 -9.45 -10.70 -5.14
N GLU A 68 -9.23 -11.38 -6.27
CA GLU A 68 -8.81 -12.79 -6.29
C GLU A 68 -7.49 -12.98 -5.53
N SER A 69 -6.53 -12.07 -5.72
CA SER A 69 -5.26 -12.10 -4.99
C SER A 69 -5.39 -11.88 -3.47
N LEU A 70 -6.47 -11.25 -3.00
CA LEU A 70 -6.73 -11.01 -1.57
C LEU A 70 -7.48 -12.17 -0.90
N ARG A 71 -8.04 -13.09 -1.69
CA ARG A 71 -8.81 -14.25 -1.20
C ARG A 71 -7.95 -15.50 -1.03
N GLY A 72 -6.73 -15.50 -1.56
CA GLY A 72 -5.76 -16.61 -1.54
C GLY A 72 -4.80 -16.54 -0.36
#